data_AF-A0A7K4BG18-F1
#
_entry.id   AF-A0A7K4BG18-F1
#
_cell.length_a   1.000
_cell.length_b   1.000
_cell.length_c   1.000
_cell.angle_alpha   90.00
_cell.angle_beta   90.00
_cell.angle_gamma   90.00
#
_symmetry.space_group_name_H-M   'P 1'
#
loop_
_entity.id
_entity.type
_entity.pdbx_description
1 polymer ?
#
loop_
_entity_poly.entity_id
_entity_poly.type
_entity_poly.pdbx_seq_one_letter_code
_entity_poly.pdbx_strand_id
1 'polypeptide(L)'
;MEWIRLKARLLEAGSVRLSGEPADRYISHSAAGPSAGTPGSLFFSVDTRRVRLSVDGAGPIEIVHRGGGEADLVIDGERVRGRLEPAALHCPRQAYITVSGACIFHCSYCSVPGLPGRRKTIDEIVNMVEGVADRVDAISITSGVARSIEEEEAYVLDVVAALRRFSLPIGVSI
;
A
#
# COMPACT_ATOMS: atom_id res chain seq x y z
N MET A 1 -25.61 -3.33 -3.23
CA MET A 1 -24.86 -4.60 -3.34
C MET A 1 -24.33 -5.10 -1.99
N GLU A 2 -24.28 -6.42 -1.76
CA GLU A 2 -23.54 -7.04 -0.64
C GLU A 2 -22.02 -6.92 -0.91
N TRP A 3 -21.21 -6.72 0.13
CA TRP A 3 -19.77 -6.37 -0.01
C TRP A 3 -18.93 -7.42 -0.73
N ILE A 4 -19.10 -8.71 -0.45
CA ILE A 4 -18.30 -9.76 -1.09
C ILE A 4 -18.54 -9.71 -2.60
N ARG A 5 -19.81 -9.56 -3.02
CA ARG A 5 -20.16 -9.37 -4.43
C ARG A 5 -19.57 -8.08 -5.00
N LEU A 6 -19.66 -6.97 -4.27
CA LEU A 6 -19.09 -5.69 -4.68
C LEU A 6 -17.58 -5.78 -4.89
N LYS A 7 -16.86 -6.33 -3.90
CA LYS A 7 -15.41 -6.50 -3.95
C LYS A 7 -15.01 -7.44 -5.09
N ALA A 8 -15.72 -8.55 -5.29
CA ALA A 8 -15.46 -9.45 -6.40
C ALA A 8 -15.60 -8.74 -7.75
N ARG A 9 -16.69 -7.98 -7.94
CA ARG A 9 -16.93 -7.22 -9.17
C ARG A 9 -15.87 -6.14 -9.42
N LEU A 10 -15.45 -5.44 -8.37
CA LEU A 10 -14.39 -4.43 -8.46
C LEU A 10 -13.03 -5.03 -8.82
N LEU A 11 -12.70 -6.19 -8.26
CA LEU A 11 -11.46 -6.91 -8.59
C LEU A 11 -11.48 -7.51 -10.00
N GLU A 12 -12.64 -7.99 -10.46
CA GLU A 12 -12.85 -8.48 -11.82
C GLU A 12 -12.63 -7.36 -12.85
N ALA A 13 -13.19 -6.17 -12.60
CA ALA A 13 -12.99 -5.02 -13.48
C ALA A 13 -11.53 -4.52 -13.50
N GLY A 14 -10.79 -4.70 -12.40
CA GLY A 14 -9.36 -4.41 -12.29
C GLY A 14 -8.98 -2.93 -12.18
N SER A 15 -9.80 -2.03 -12.72
CA SER A 15 -9.55 -0.59 -12.70
C SER A 15 -10.84 0.24 -12.57
N VAL A 16 -10.66 1.51 -12.18
CA VAL A 16 -11.73 2.51 -12.10
C VAL A 16 -11.31 3.82 -12.77
N ARG A 17 -12.26 4.48 -13.42
CA ARG A 17 -12.13 5.89 -13.81
C ARG A 17 -12.44 6.77 -12.60
N LEU A 18 -11.59 7.77 -12.38
CA LEU A 18 -11.75 8.75 -11.32
C LEU A 18 -12.27 10.07 -11.91
N SER A 19 -13.28 10.66 -11.27
CA SER A 19 -13.86 11.96 -11.64
C SER A 19 -14.23 12.79 -10.41
N GLY A 20 -14.66 14.04 -10.61
CA GLY A 20 -15.05 14.94 -9.53
C GLY A 20 -13.91 15.82 -9.02
N GLU A 21 -13.87 16.03 -7.71
CA GLU A 21 -12.86 16.88 -7.04
C GLU A 21 -11.43 16.33 -7.19
N PRO A 22 -10.38 17.18 -7.17
CA PRO A 22 -8.98 16.74 -7.21
C PRO A 22 -8.66 15.68 -6.15
N ALA A 23 -7.95 14.64 -6.56
CA ALA A 23 -7.76 13.43 -5.74
C ALA A 23 -6.29 13.01 -5.60
N ASP A 24 -5.33 13.85 -5.97
CA ASP A 24 -3.90 13.52 -6.01
C ASP A 24 -3.39 12.93 -4.69
N ARG A 25 -3.87 13.47 -3.56
CA ARG A 25 -3.49 12.97 -2.20
C ARG A 25 -3.95 11.54 -1.90
N TYR A 26 -4.86 10.98 -2.69
CA TYR A 26 -5.39 9.63 -2.55
C TYR A 26 -4.79 8.64 -3.55
N ILE A 27 -4.06 9.14 -4.55
CA ILE A 27 -3.45 8.32 -5.58
C ILE A 27 -2.06 7.92 -5.12
N SER A 28 -1.85 6.62 -4.98
CA SER A 28 -0.55 6.01 -4.71
C SER A 28 0.08 5.56 -6.02
N HIS A 29 1.22 6.15 -6.34
CA HIS A 29 2.06 5.73 -7.46
C HIS A 29 3.13 4.76 -6.95
N SER A 30 3.23 3.60 -7.61
CA SER A 30 4.29 2.65 -7.30
C SER A 30 5.54 3.01 -8.09
N ALA A 31 6.68 3.10 -7.41
CA ALA A 31 7.99 3.21 -8.06
C ALA A 31 8.57 1.86 -8.49
N ALA A 32 7.94 0.75 -8.07
CA ALA A 32 8.39 -0.63 -8.34
C ALA A 32 7.22 -1.63 -8.40
N GLY A 33 7.45 -2.82 -8.95
CA GLY A 33 6.45 -3.88 -9.09
C GLY A 33 5.49 -3.70 -10.28
N PRO A 34 4.48 -4.57 -10.43
CA PRO A 34 3.61 -4.62 -11.62
C PRO A 34 2.85 -3.33 -11.94
N SER A 35 2.64 -2.47 -10.94
CA SER A 35 1.94 -1.19 -11.07
C SER A 35 2.87 0.01 -11.31
N ALA A 36 4.18 -0.20 -11.48
CA ALA A 36 5.11 0.89 -11.78
C ALA A 36 4.85 1.50 -13.17
N GLY A 37 4.86 2.83 -13.27
CA GLY A 37 4.57 3.56 -14.51
C GLY A 37 3.08 3.61 -14.90
N THR A 38 2.19 3.09 -14.07
CA THR A 38 0.73 3.19 -14.27
C THR A 38 0.20 4.55 -13.78
N PRO A 39 -1.04 4.95 -14.15
CA PRO A 39 -1.68 6.18 -13.63
C PRO A 39 -1.87 6.19 -12.11
N GLY A 40 -1.55 5.08 -11.42
CA GLY A 40 -1.58 4.96 -9.98
C GLY A 40 -2.70 4.04 -9.51
N SER A 41 -2.82 3.94 -8.19
CA SER A 41 -3.86 3.15 -7.54
C SER A 41 -4.42 3.94 -6.36
N LEU A 42 -5.67 3.69 -6.01
CA LEU A 42 -6.33 4.29 -4.87
C LEU A 42 -6.94 3.22 -3.97
N PHE A 43 -7.33 3.62 -2.77
CA PHE A 43 -8.07 2.78 -1.84
C PHE A 43 -9.47 3.35 -1.66
N PHE A 44 -10.49 2.54 -1.99
CA PHE A 44 -11.89 2.84 -1.72
C PHE A 44 -12.36 1.99 -0.55
N SER A 45 -13.09 2.62 0.36
CA SER A 45 -13.59 1.99 1.58
C SER A 45 -15.08 2.23 1.78
N VAL A 46 -15.75 1.22 2.34
CA VAL A 46 -17.12 1.27 2.83
C VAL A 46 -17.09 0.70 4.24
N ASP A 47 -17.49 1.49 5.23
CA ASP A 47 -17.38 1.17 6.65
C ASP A 47 -15.95 0.71 7.02
N THR A 48 -15.78 -0.53 7.48
CA THR A 48 -14.50 -1.12 7.88
C THR A 48 -13.80 -1.90 6.75
N ARG A 49 -14.35 -1.87 5.54
CA ARG A 49 -13.93 -2.73 4.44
C ARG A 49 -13.32 -1.90 3.33
N ARG A 50 -12.23 -2.41 2.74
CA ARG A 50 -11.40 -1.70 1.76
C ARG A 50 -11.08 -2.55 0.55
N VAL A 51 -10.94 -1.89 -0.60
CA VAL A 51 -10.39 -2.45 -1.82
C VAL A 51 -9.39 -1.47 -2.44
N ARG A 52 -8.27 -2.00 -2.94
CA ARG A 52 -7.31 -1.24 -3.74
C ARG A 52 -7.66 -1.41 -5.21
N LEU A 53 -7.71 -0.29 -5.94
CA LEU A 53 -8.12 -0.27 -7.35
C LEU A 53 -7.10 0.52 -8.16
N SER A 54 -6.79 0.04 -9.36
CA SER A 54 -5.96 0.79 -10.31
C SER A 54 -6.78 1.94 -10.90
N VAL A 55 -6.13 3.08 -11.15
CA VAL A 55 -6.76 4.21 -11.83
C VAL A 55 -6.56 4.07 -13.34
N ASP A 56 -7.64 4.12 -14.09
CA ASP A 56 -7.64 4.08 -15.55
C ASP A 56 -8.81 4.91 -16.11
N GLY A 57 -8.49 5.89 -16.97
CA GLY A 57 -9.49 6.75 -17.59
C GLY A 57 -10.49 5.97 -18.47
N ALA A 58 -10.12 4.81 -18.99
CA ALA A 58 -10.99 3.95 -19.78
C ALA A 58 -11.77 2.91 -18.95
N GLY A 59 -11.63 2.93 -17.62
CA GLY A 59 -12.25 1.95 -16.73
C GLY A 59 -13.79 1.91 -16.83
N PRO A 60 -14.41 0.72 -16.75
CA PRO A 60 -15.87 0.57 -16.87
C PRO A 60 -16.63 1.03 -15.62
N ILE A 61 -15.93 1.12 -14.49
CA ILE A 61 -16.46 1.54 -13.19
C ILE A 61 -15.96 2.94 -12.88
N GLU A 62 -16.80 3.77 -12.29
CA GLU A 62 -16.46 5.15 -11.95
C GLU A 62 -16.45 5.39 -10.44
N ILE A 63 -15.46 6.12 -9.96
CA ILE A 63 -15.48 6.73 -8.64
C ILE A 63 -15.55 8.24 -8.80
N VAL A 64 -16.58 8.84 -8.22
CA VAL A 64 -16.78 10.29 -8.17
C VAL A 64 -16.32 10.80 -6.81
N HIS A 65 -15.17 11.49 -6.77
CA HIS A 65 -14.68 12.14 -5.55
C HIS A 65 -15.51 13.39 -5.26
N ARG A 66 -16.07 13.47 -4.05
CA ARG A 66 -16.94 14.56 -3.56
C ARG A 66 -16.20 15.59 -2.72
N GLY A 67 -14.88 15.45 -2.54
CA GLY A 67 -14.07 16.28 -1.66
C GLY A 67 -13.98 15.70 -0.25
N GLY A 68 -12.92 16.06 0.49
CA GLY A 68 -12.71 15.55 1.85
C GLY A 68 -12.47 14.04 1.94
N GLY A 69 -12.34 13.35 0.81
CA GLY A 69 -12.26 11.89 0.72
C GLY A 69 -13.61 11.21 0.61
N GLU A 70 -14.72 11.93 0.72
CA GLU A 70 -16.04 11.35 0.41
C GLU A 70 -16.11 10.99 -1.06
N ALA A 71 -16.66 9.82 -1.39
CA ALA A 71 -16.74 9.36 -2.77
C ALA A 71 -17.98 8.49 -3.03
N ASP A 72 -18.49 8.59 -4.26
CA ASP A 72 -19.51 7.70 -4.78
C ASP A 72 -18.88 6.74 -5.79
N LEU A 73 -19.00 5.45 -5.55
CA LEU A 73 -18.70 4.41 -6.53
C LEU A 73 -19.95 4.13 -7.37
N VAL A 74 -19.82 4.23 -8.69
CA VAL A 74 -20.88 3.94 -9.66
C VAL A 74 -20.50 2.68 -10.43
N ILE A 75 -21.28 1.62 -10.25
CA ILE A 75 -21.00 0.27 -10.75
C ILE A 75 -22.31 -0.41 -11.14
N ASP A 76 -22.40 -0.94 -12.36
CA ASP A 76 -23.56 -1.70 -12.87
C ASP A 76 -24.92 -1.00 -12.62
N GLY A 77 -24.95 0.34 -12.70
CA GLY A 77 -26.14 1.17 -12.45
C GLY A 77 -26.45 1.44 -10.97
N GLU A 78 -25.72 0.84 -10.03
CA GLU A 78 -25.80 1.12 -8.60
C GLU A 78 -24.83 2.24 -8.18
N ARG A 79 -25.21 2.97 -7.12
CA ARG A 79 -24.34 3.93 -6.44
C ARG A 79 -24.07 3.46 -5.02
N VAL A 80 -22.79 3.33 -4.67
CA VAL A 80 -22.32 2.96 -3.33
C VAL A 80 -21.54 4.13 -2.76
N ARG A 81 -21.99 4.65 -1.61
CA ARG A 81 -21.27 5.69 -0.87
C ARG A 81 -20.10 5.08 -0.11
N GLY A 82 -18.97 5.76 -0.12
CA GLY A 82 -17.77 5.34 0.59
C GLY A 82 -16.75 6.46 0.67
N ARG A 83 -15.50 6.09 0.93
CA ARG A 83 -14.41 7.06 1.08
C ARG A 83 -13.14 6.62 0.37
N LEU A 84 -12.45 7.60 -0.23
CA LEU A 84 -11.05 7.49 -0.59
C LEU A 84 -10.18 7.61 0.65
N GLU A 85 -9.28 6.65 0.82
CA GLU A 85 -8.34 6.64 1.94
C GLU A 85 -6.91 6.89 1.42
N PRO A 86 -6.18 7.86 2.02
CA PRO A 86 -4.82 8.13 1.60
C PRO A 86 -3.91 6.99 2.07
N ALA A 87 -3.01 6.55 1.20
CA ALA A 87 -1.96 5.63 1.61
C ALA A 87 -1.00 6.35 2.58
N ALA A 88 -0.54 5.65 3.62
CA ALA A 88 0.51 6.16 4.49
C ALA A 88 1.88 5.80 3.91
N LEU A 89 2.31 4.55 4.10
CA LEU A 89 3.41 3.94 3.35
C LEU A 89 2.86 2.65 2.74
N HIS A 90 2.52 2.71 1.45
CA HIS A 90 1.92 1.65 0.64
C HIS A 90 0.45 1.29 0.95
N CYS A 91 0.00 1.34 2.22
CA CYS A 91 -1.36 0.99 2.63
C CYS A 91 -1.96 2.08 3.54
N PRO A 92 -3.29 2.34 3.54
CA PRO A 92 -3.87 3.26 4.49
C PRO A 92 -3.83 2.69 5.91
N ARG A 93 -3.52 3.56 6.88
CA ARG A 93 -3.42 3.23 8.32
C ARG A 93 -2.33 2.22 8.69
N GLN A 94 -1.44 1.85 7.78
CA GLN A 94 -0.30 0.98 8.07
C GLN A 94 0.97 1.53 7.41
N ALA A 95 2.06 1.55 8.17
CA ALA A 95 3.38 1.79 7.61
C ALA A 95 3.96 0.46 7.11
N TYR A 96 3.77 0.13 5.82
CA TYR A 96 4.34 -1.07 5.21
C TYR A 96 5.67 -0.73 4.53
N ILE A 97 6.78 -1.29 5.03
CA ILE A 97 8.13 -0.92 4.63
C ILE A 97 8.94 -2.18 4.29
N THR A 98 9.45 -2.21 3.06
CA THR A 98 10.54 -3.13 2.70
C THR A 98 11.88 -2.56 3.12
N VAL A 99 12.55 -3.18 4.10
CA VAL A 99 13.80 -2.66 4.68
C VAL A 99 15.04 -3.11 3.91
N SER A 100 15.03 -4.32 3.35
CA SER A 100 16.00 -4.77 2.33
C SER A 100 15.28 -5.21 1.06
N GLY A 101 15.50 -4.48 -0.04
CA GLY A 101 14.92 -4.79 -1.35
C GLY A 101 15.74 -5.78 -2.19
N ALA A 102 16.62 -6.56 -1.57
CA ALA A 102 17.49 -7.52 -2.23
C ALA A 102 17.44 -8.86 -1.48
N CYS A 103 17.65 -9.98 -2.17
CA CYS A 103 17.60 -11.30 -1.56
C CYS A 103 18.56 -12.29 -2.24
N ILE A 104 19.32 -13.05 -1.45
CA ILE A 104 20.20 -14.14 -1.93
C ILE A 104 19.40 -15.38 -2.36
N PHE A 105 18.16 -15.53 -1.88
CA PHE A 105 17.31 -16.67 -2.21
C PHE A 105 16.57 -16.44 -3.53
N HIS A 106 16.52 -17.48 -4.35
CA HIS A 106 15.86 -17.47 -5.66
C HIS A 106 14.56 -18.27 -5.63
N CYS A 107 13.66 -17.92 -4.70
CA CYS A 107 12.35 -18.58 -4.60
C CYS A 107 11.63 -18.48 -5.95
N SER A 108 11.08 -19.58 -6.45
CA SER A 108 10.51 -19.67 -7.81
C SER A 108 9.39 -18.66 -8.10
N TYR A 109 8.76 -18.11 -7.07
CA TYR A 109 7.64 -17.17 -7.17
C TYR A 109 8.03 -15.71 -6.82
N CYS A 110 9.26 -15.46 -6.38
CA CYS A 110 9.67 -14.15 -5.89
C CYS A 110 10.50 -13.39 -6.93
N SER A 111 10.13 -12.14 -7.21
CA SER A 111 10.83 -11.29 -8.18
C SER A 111 11.98 -10.49 -7.56
N VAL A 112 12.03 -10.36 -6.23
CA VAL A 112 13.00 -9.51 -5.50
C VAL A 112 14.47 -9.73 -5.93
N PRO A 113 14.96 -10.98 -6.12
CA PRO A 113 16.37 -11.20 -6.50
C PRO A 113 16.75 -10.58 -7.86
N GLY A 114 15.77 -10.39 -8.76
CA GLY A 114 15.99 -9.77 -10.07
C GLY A 114 15.82 -8.25 -10.09
N LEU A 115 15.46 -7.62 -8.96
CA LEU A 115 15.23 -6.18 -8.88
C LEU A 115 16.49 -5.45 -8.39
N PRO A 116 16.78 -4.22 -8.86
CA PRO A 116 17.91 -3.40 -8.40
C PRO A 116 17.60 -2.73 -7.05
N GLY A 117 17.18 -3.52 -6.04
CA GLY A 117 16.82 -3.01 -4.73
C GLY A 117 18.02 -2.81 -3.81
N ARG A 118 17.85 -1.94 -2.81
CA ARG A 118 18.85 -1.66 -1.78
C ARG A 118 18.33 -1.92 -0.37
N ARG A 119 19.25 -2.06 0.57
CA ARG A 119 18.96 -1.93 2.00
C ARG A 119 18.79 -0.45 2.36
N LYS A 120 17.76 -0.14 3.13
CA LYS A 120 17.54 1.19 3.73
C LYS A 120 18.41 1.35 4.98
N THR A 121 18.78 2.56 5.35
CA THR A 121 19.39 2.79 6.66
C THR A 121 18.31 2.82 7.74
N ILE A 122 18.70 2.58 9.00
CA ILE A 122 17.78 2.67 10.14
C ILE A 122 17.19 4.09 10.22
N ASP A 123 18.01 5.11 10.04
CA ASP A 123 17.55 6.52 10.06
C ASP A 123 16.54 6.81 8.95
N GLU A 124 16.75 6.28 7.73
CA GLU A 124 15.78 6.40 6.65
C GLU A 124 14.43 5.78 7.05
N ILE A 125 14.44 4.57 7.62
CA ILE A 125 13.23 3.87 8.03
C ILE A 125 12.52 4.64 9.15
N VAL A 126 13.27 5.11 10.14
CA VAL A 126 12.76 5.90 11.25
C VAL A 126 12.10 7.19 10.75
N ASN A 127 12.76 7.94 9.86
CA ASN A 127 12.22 9.18 9.29
C ASN A 127 10.95 8.91 8.47
N MET A 128 10.90 7.80 7.73
CA MET A 128 9.69 7.39 6.99
C MET A 128 8.51 7.14 7.94
N VAL A 129 8.73 6.40 9.04
CA VAL A 129 7.67 6.11 10.02
C VAL A 129 7.24 7.39 10.75
N GLU A 130 8.18 8.23 11.13
CA GLU A 130 7.90 9.51 11.80
C GLU A 130 6.95 10.39 10.98
N GLY A 131 7.12 10.44 9.66
CA GLY A 131 6.26 11.21 8.75
C GLY A 131 4.82 10.70 8.60
N VAL A 132 4.49 9.53 9.16
CA VAL A 132 3.15 8.92 9.09
C VAL A 132 2.61 8.43 10.44
N ALA A 133 3.40 8.55 11.52
CA ALA A 133 3.10 7.94 12.82
C ALA A 133 1.76 8.41 13.42
N ASP A 134 1.35 9.65 13.10
CA ASP A 134 0.09 10.25 13.54
C ASP A 134 -1.16 9.65 12.89
N ARG A 135 -1.00 8.88 11.80
CA ARG A 135 -2.11 8.38 10.97
C ARG A 135 -2.04 6.89 10.64
N VAL A 136 -1.19 6.13 11.32
CA VAL A 136 -1.10 4.67 11.17
C VAL A 136 -1.35 3.96 12.51
N ASP A 137 -1.93 2.76 12.42
CA ASP A 137 -2.22 1.92 13.59
C ASP A 137 -1.13 0.89 13.86
N ALA A 138 -0.29 0.60 12.87
CA ALA A 138 0.71 -0.45 12.93
C ALA A 138 1.83 -0.23 11.91
N ILE A 139 2.98 -0.86 12.19
CA ILE A 139 4.13 -0.95 11.29
C ILE A 139 4.23 -2.40 10.80
N SER A 140 4.43 -2.59 9.50
CA SER A 140 4.70 -3.89 8.89
C SER A 140 6.04 -3.83 8.18
N ILE A 141 7.00 -4.60 8.67
CA ILE A 141 8.34 -4.70 8.13
C ILE A 141 8.42 -5.97 7.29
N THR A 142 8.89 -5.82 6.05
CA THR A 142 9.31 -6.93 5.22
C THR A 142 10.77 -6.77 4.82
N SER A 143 11.51 -7.86 4.72
CA SER A 143 12.88 -7.86 4.20
C SER A 143 13.08 -8.99 3.20
N GLY A 144 13.98 -8.81 2.25
CA GLY A 144 14.71 -9.92 1.67
C GLY A 144 16.00 -10.17 2.45
N VAL A 145 16.67 -11.29 2.20
CA VAL A 145 17.94 -11.64 2.84
C VAL A 145 19.11 -11.14 2.00
N ALA A 146 19.65 -9.95 2.28
CA ALA A 146 20.57 -9.29 1.36
C ALA A 146 21.96 -9.95 1.29
N ARG A 147 22.43 -10.59 2.38
CA ARG A 147 23.77 -11.19 2.47
C ARG A 147 23.77 -12.58 3.10
N SER A 148 23.31 -12.69 4.34
CA SER A 148 23.10 -13.95 5.06
C SER A 148 21.90 -13.82 5.99
N ILE A 149 21.37 -14.95 6.45
CA ILE A 149 20.21 -14.99 7.34
C ILE A 149 20.53 -14.25 8.64
N GLU A 150 21.67 -14.56 9.25
CA GLU A 150 22.10 -14.05 10.56
C GLU A 150 22.34 -12.54 10.51
N GLU A 151 22.93 -12.05 9.42
CA GLU A 151 23.20 -10.62 9.26
C GLU A 151 21.92 -9.82 8.98
N GLU A 152 20.98 -10.39 8.22
CA GLU A 152 19.68 -9.75 7.99
C GLU A 152 18.82 -9.76 9.26
N GLU A 153 18.81 -10.86 10.01
CA GLU A 153 18.10 -10.97 11.29
C GLU A 153 18.62 -9.92 12.29
N ALA A 154 19.95 -9.82 12.47
CA ALA A 154 20.55 -8.82 13.35
C ALA A 154 20.16 -7.38 12.94
N TYR A 155 20.23 -7.09 11.65
CA TYR A 155 19.83 -5.78 11.12
C TYR A 155 18.33 -5.49 11.37
N VAL A 156 17.45 -6.46 11.14
CA VAL A 156 16.00 -6.27 11.38
C VAL A 156 15.69 -6.09 12.86
N LEU A 157 16.42 -6.76 13.76
CA LEU A 157 16.30 -6.54 15.20
C LEU A 157 16.66 -5.10 15.59
N ASP A 158 17.73 -4.54 15.01
CA ASP A 158 18.12 -3.15 15.24
C ASP A 158 17.05 -2.16 14.71
N VAL A 159 16.48 -2.44 13.54
CA VAL A 159 15.35 -1.66 12.99
C VAL A 159 14.16 -1.70 13.95
N VAL A 160 13.75 -2.89 14.41
CA VAL A 160 12.64 -3.04 15.35
C VAL A 160 12.92 -2.25 16.62
N ALA A 161 14.11 -2.37 17.20
CA ALA A 161 14.50 -1.64 18.41
C ALA A 161 14.37 -0.12 18.24
N ALA A 162 14.82 0.42 17.11
CA ALA A 162 14.70 1.85 16.80
C ALA A 162 13.23 2.30 16.64
N LEU A 163 12.38 1.45 16.07
CA LEU A 163 10.97 1.76 15.82
C LEU A 163 10.08 1.63 17.06
N ARG A 164 10.52 0.95 18.13
CA ARG A 164 9.74 0.82 19.38
C ARG A 164 9.33 2.16 19.99
N ARG A 165 10.09 3.24 19.73
CA ARG A 165 9.80 4.60 20.22
C ARG A 165 8.43 5.12 19.78
N PHE A 166 7.89 4.64 18.66
CA PHE A 166 6.58 5.06 18.14
C PHE A 166 5.41 4.42 18.88
N SER A 167 5.65 3.42 19.75
CA SER A 167 4.60 2.74 20.53
C SER A 167 3.48 2.12 19.68
N LEU A 168 3.81 1.73 18.44
CA LEU A 168 2.91 1.04 17.52
C LEU A 168 3.21 -0.47 17.49
N PRO A 169 2.20 -1.34 17.29
CA PRO A 169 2.44 -2.75 16.97
C PRO A 169 3.31 -2.91 15.73
N ILE A 170 4.27 -3.85 15.78
CA ILE A 170 5.21 -4.12 14.68
C ILE A 170 5.08 -5.59 14.26
N GLY A 171 4.69 -5.81 13.01
CA GLY A 171 4.78 -7.11 12.34
C GLY A 171 6.09 -7.21 11.55
N VAL A 172 6.72 -8.38 11.56
CA VAL A 172 8.02 -8.62 10.89
C VAL A 172 7.92 -9.87 10.03
N SER A 173 8.39 -9.77 8.78
CA SER A 173 8.58 -10.90 7.85
C SER A 173 9.93 -10.76 7.16
N ILE A 174 10.81 -11.73 7.35
CA ILE A 174 12.12 -11.85 6.68
C ILE A 174 12.04 -12.98 5.66
#